data_AF-A0A2E6Q3Q1-F1
#
_entry.id   AF-A0A2E6Q3Q1-F1
#
_cell.length_a   1.000
_cell.length_b   1.000
_cell.length_c   1.000
_cell.angle_alpha   90.00
_cell.angle_beta   90.00
_cell.angle_gamma   90.00
#
_symmetry.space_group_name_H-M   'P 1'
#
loop_
_entity.id
_entity.type
_entity.pdbx_description
1 polymer ?
#
loop_
_entity_poly.entity_id
_entity_poly.type
_entity_poly.pdbx_seq_one_letter_code
_entity_poly.pdbx_strand_id
1 'polypeptide(L)'
;MKFSTLLLTPLFVCTSAVLADEDDHDHGEEHFDIGLYASNGVMTVGGWDHDTESMEVANLRLFEAHFGEDPAFPYSIDEPGIGGTADLLGMAPGESFTMNLIAGVRAWDGSGFSNSAASMGMSFGPASVDAALGGSIAFTATEDFDLHPEYFIDSGAATGSYLLEFTFSASGLATSESIYIVFNNGMDDELFEETVEWAEANIVPVQGAWLLLGGLGLRRRNRRG
;
A
#
# COMPACT_ATOMS: atom_id res chain seq x y z
N MET A 1 24.88 37.59 16.74
CA MET A 1 23.86 37.37 15.70
C MET A 1 23.50 35.89 15.75
N LYS A 2 22.30 35.54 16.21
CA LYS A 2 21.83 34.14 16.26
C LYS A 2 20.91 33.95 15.07
N PHE A 3 21.32 33.15 14.09
CA PHE A 3 20.44 32.70 13.01
C PHE A 3 19.56 31.59 13.58
N SER A 4 18.25 31.82 13.59
CA SER A 4 17.25 30.83 13.92
C SER A 4 16.86 30.14 12.63
N THR A 5 17.22 28.88 12.48
CA THR A 5 16.79 28.02 11.37
C THR A 5 15.28 27.78 11.52
N LEU A 6 14.48 28.27 10.59
CA LEU A 6 13.08 27.86 10.46
C LEU A 6 13.08 26.40 9.99
N LEU A 7 12.57 25.48 10.81
CA LEU A 7 12.13 24.18 10.30
C LEU A 7 10.86 24.43 9.48
N LEU A 8 10.96 24.23 8.17
CA LEU A 8 9.82 24.12 7.28
C LEU A 8 9.22 22.73 7.51
N THR A 9 8.07 22.67 8.17
CA THR A 9 7.31 21.41 8.31
C THR A 9 6.49 21.26 7.04
N PRO A 10 6.66 20.19 6.24
CA PRO A 10 5.79 19.94 5.11
C PRO A 10 4.36 19.71 5.62
N LEU A 11 3.42 20.47 5.06
CA LEU A 11 1.99 20.35 5.34
C LEU A 11 1.45 19.27 4.40
N PHE A 12 1.42 18.03 4.85
CA PHE A 12 0.78 16.94 4.12
C PHE A 12 -0.73 17.00 4.32
N VAL A 13 -1.47 16.88 3.23
CA VAL A 13 -2.93 16.86 3.26
C VAL A 13 -3.36 15.46 3.69
N CYS A 14 -4.03 15.34 4.83
CA CYS A 14 -4.83 14.16 5.16
C CYS A 14 -6.15 14.23 4.38
N THR A 15 -6.11 13.99 3.08
CA THR A 15 -7.32 13.84 2.26
C THR A 15 -7.48 12.39 1.88
N SER A 16 -8.58 11.79 2.35
CA SER A 16 -9.25 10.73 1.62
C SER A 16 -9.69 11.35 0.30
N ALA A 17 -8.89 11.18 -0.75
CA ALA A 17 -9.22 11.68 -2.08
C ALA A 17 -10.32 10.78 -2.67
N VAL A 18 -11.58 11.10 -2.37
CA VAL A 18 -12.65 10.84 -3.33
C VAL A 18 -12.72 12.11 -4.18
N LEU A 19 -11.83 12.19 -5.18
CA LEU A 19 -11.99 13.12 -6.28
C LEU A 19 -12.77 12.40 -7.37
N ALA A 20 -14.09 12.54 -7.32
CA ALA A 20 -14.90 12.33 -8.51
C ALA A 20 -14.60 13.50 -9.46
N ASP A 21 -13.77 13.27 -10.47
CA ASP A 21 -13.75 14.10 -11.68
C ASP A 21 -14.32 13.28 -12.85
N GLU A 22 -15.26 13.89 -13.57
CA GLU A 22 -15.95 13.29 -14.71
C GLU A 22 -15.13 13.51 -16.00
N ASP A 23 -15.15 12.51 -16.89
CA ASP A 23 -14.65 12.50 -18.28
C ASP A 23 -13.13 12.28 -18.50
N ASP A 24 -12.70 11.01 -18.60
CA ASP A 24 -12.23 10.47 -19.89
C ASP A 24 -12.23 8.93 -19.88
N HIS A 25 -12.29 8.34 -21.07
CA HIS A 25 -12.39 6.90 -21.28
C HIS A 25 -11.07 6.16 -21.00
N ASP A 26 -10.75 5.96 -19.72
CA ASP A 26 -9.89 4.89 -19.20
C ASP A 26 -10.18 4.80 -17.70
N HIS A 27 -10.80 3.72 -17.23
CA HIS A 27 -11.11 3.55 -15.81
C HIS A 27 -9.85 3.08 -15.06
N GLY A 28 -8.75 3.84 -15.17
CA GLY A 28 -7.62 3.70 -14.26
C GLY A 28 -7.89 4.58 -13.07
N GLU A 29 -8.31 4.00 -11.94
CA GLU A 29 -8.17 4.73 -10.68
C GLU A 29 -6.68 5.05 -10.50
N GLU A 30 -6.35 6.26 -10.01
CA GLU A 30 -4.96 6.63 -9.75
C GLU A 30 -4.42 5.75 -8.62
N HIS A 31 -3.77 4.63 -8.96
CA HIS A 31 -3.10 3.76 -8.00
C HIS A 31 -1.74 4.36 -7.64
N PHE A 32 -1.46 4.44 -6.34
CA PHE A 32 -0.18 4.91 -5.84
C PHE A 32 0.78 3.75 -5.60
N ASP A 33 2.06 4.00 -5.89
CA ASP A 33 3.17 3.19 -5.41
C ASP A 33 3.37 3.35 -3.90
N ILE A 34 4.12 2.42 -3.32
CA ILE A 34 4.54 2.51 -1.92
C ILE A 34 5.64 3.56 -1.80
N GLY A 35 5.26 4.75 -1.35
CA GLY A 35 6.20 5.82 -1.02
C GLY A 35 6.90 5.59 0.31
N LEU A 36 8.23 5.73 0.37
CA LEU A 36 8.99 5.61 1.62
C LEU A 36 9.56 6.95 2.10
N TYR A 37 9.41 7.24 3.40
CA TYR A 37 10.03 8.41 4.03
C TYR A 37 10.32 8.18 5.52
N ALA A 38 11.27 8.93 6.07
CA ALA A 38 11.58 8.90 7.49
C ALA A 38 10.86 10.02 8.25
N SER A 39 10.23 9.68 9.37
CA SER A 39 9.57 10.64 10.25
C SER A 39 9.86 10.32 11.70
N ASN A 40 10.40 11.28 12.45
CA ASN A 40 10.73 11.12 13.88
C ASN A 40 11.58 9.87 14.21
N GLY A 41 12.49 9.48 13.30
CA GLY A 41 13.35 8.31 13.46
C GLY A 41 12.66 6.97 13.20
N VAL A 42 11.47 6.98 12.60
CA VAL A 42 10.71 5.79 12.18
C VAL A 42 10.58 5.82 10.66
N MET A 43 10.77 4.68 10.01
CA MET A 43 10.43 4.57 8.60
C MET A 43 8.91 4.53 8.45
N THR A 44 8.40 5.38 7.58
CA THR A 44 6.97 5.58 7.33
C THR A 44 6.70 5.33 5.85
N VAL A 45 5.45 5.03 5.54
CA VAL A 45 4.98 4.79 4.18
C VAL A 45 3.90 5.79 3.78
N GLY A 46 3.74 6.00 2.49
CA GLY A 46 2.73 6.86 1.88
C GLY A 46 2.39 6.40 0.46
N GLY A 47 1.53 7.14 -0.21
CA GLY A 47 1.26 6.99 -1.64
C GLY A 47 2.23 7.84 -2.44
N TRP A 48 3.00 7.18 -3.30
CA TRP A 48 3.91 7.78 -4.25
C TRP A 48 3.26 7.80 -5.62
N ASP A 49 3.25 8.96 -6.26
CA ASP A 49 2.84 9.12 -7.64
C ASP A 49 4.05 8.84 -8.54
N HIS A 50 3.95 7.77 -9.33
CA HIS A 50 4.98 7.33 -10.26
C HIS A 50 5.18 8.33 -11.41
N ASP A 51 4.11 8.99 -11.89
CA ASP A 51 4.18 9.91 -13.02
C ASP A 51 4.83 11.24 -12.65
N THR A 52 4.55 11.73 -11.44
CA THR A 52 5.13 12.99 -10.94
C THR A 52 6.38 12.79 -10.10
N GLU A 53 6.76 11.55 -9.80
CA GLU A 53 7.86 11.16 -8.92
C GLU A 53 7.79 11.90 -7.57
N SER A 54 6.62 11.88 -6.93
CA SER A 54 6.39 12.62 -5.68
C SER A 54 5.51 11.91 -4.65
N MET A 55 5.71 12.28 -3.38
CA MET A 55 4.89 11.81 -2.25
C MET A 55 3.60 12.63 -2.19
N GLU A 56 2.48 12.03 -2.59
CA GLU A 56 1.16 12.69 -2.64
C GLU A 56 0.31 12.40 -1.40
N VAL A 57 0.40 11.18 -0.85
CA VAL A 57 -0.41 10.77 0.30
C VAL A 57 0.47 10.34 1.47
N ALA A 58 0.45 11.08 2.57
CA ALA A 58 1.19 10.69 3.78
C ALA A 58 0.44 9.62 4.58
N ASN A 59 1.16 8.61 5.08
CA ASN A 59 0.65 7.54 5.94
C ASN A 59 -0.39 6.59 5.30
N LEU A 60 -0.38 6.46 3.96
CA LEU A 60 -1.11 5.40 3.25
C LEU A 60 -0.47 4.03 3.56
N ARG A 61 -1.28 3.03 3.92
CA ARG A 61 -0.81 1.70 4.35
C ARG A 61 -1.60 0.53 3.76
N LEU A 62 -2.57 0.82 2.90
CA LEU A 62 -3.29 -0.16 2.13
C LEU A 62 -3.09 0.18 0.67
N PHE A 63 -2.71 -0.82 -0.10
CA PHE A 63 -2.51 -0.75 -1.53
C PHE A 63 -3.26 -1.90 -2.17
N GLU A 64 -3.48 -1.81 -3.47
CA GLU A 64 -4.14 -2.85 -4.25
C GLU A 64 -3.36 -3.20 -5.50
N ALA A 65 -3.63 -4.37 -6.05
CA ALA A 65 -2.98 -4.86 -7.27
C ALA A 65 -3.86 -5.90 -7.96
N HIS A 66 -3.78 -5.98 -9.28
CA HIS A 66 -4.54 -6.94 -10.07
C HIS A 66 -3.62 -7.94 -10.78
N PHE A 67 -3.73 -9.22 -10.43
CA PHE A 67 -3.14 -10.26 -11.25
C PHE A 67 -3.90 -10.39 -12.57
N GLY A 68 -3.18 -10.69 -13.65
CA GLY A 68 -3.79 -10.90 -14.96
C GLY A 68 -3.83 -9.67 -15.87
N GLU A 69 -3.32 -8.52 -15.42
CA GLU A 69 -3.15 -7.32 -16.26
C GLU A 69 -2.29 -7.61 -17.49
N ASP A 70 -1.18 -8.36 -17.33
CA ASP A 70 -0.47 -8.97 -18.45
C ASP A 70 -0.95 -10.43 -18.68
N PRO A 71 -1.67 -10.71 -19.79
CA PRO A 71 -2.11 -12.07 -20.12
C PRO A 71 -0.97 -13.08 -20.33
N ALA A 72 0.26 -12.63 -20.57
CA ALA A 72 1.43 -13.49 -20.66
C ALA A 72 1.93 -13.96 -19.27
N PHE A 73 1.65 -13.19 -18.22
CA PHE A 73 2.05 -13.46 -16.84
C PHE A 73 0.87 -13.34 -15.87
N PRO A 74 -0.18 -14.17 -16.02
CA PRO A 74 -1.46 -13.96 -15.33
C PRO A 74 -1.44 -14.20 -13.81
N TYR A 75 -0.30 -14.63 -13.26
CA TYR A 75 -0.11 -14.92 -11.84
C TYR A 75 1.07 -14.14 -11.26
N SER A 76 1.46 -13.06 -11.96
CA SER A 76 2.53 -12.13 -11.59
C SER A 76 2.06 -10.72 -11.83
N ILE A 77 2.53 -9.78 -11.02
CA ILE A 77 2.33 -8.34 -11.18
C ILE A 77 3.52 -7.63 -10.54
N ASP A 78 3.93 -6.50 -11.07
CA ASP A 78 5.05 -5.71 -10.56
C ASP A 78 4.60 -4.40 -9.88
N GLU A 79 3.29 -4.32 -9.61
CA GLU A 79 2.61 -3.24 -8.90
C GLU A 79 1.98 -3.72 -7.57
N PRO A 80 1.93 -2.86 -6.53
CA PRO A 80 2.48 -1.50 -6.50
C PRO A 80 4.01 -1.50 -6.44
N GLY A 81 4.63 -0.54 -7.13
CA GLY A 81 6.05 -0.24 -7.01
C GLY A 81 6.44 0.34 -5.65
N ILE A 82 7.72 0.67 -5.51
CA ILE A 82 8.29 1.34 -4.34
C ILE A 82 9.03 2.59 -4.81
N GLY A 83 8.47 3.75 -4.46
CA GLY A 83 9.00 5.05 -4.83
C GLY A 83 9.59 5.84 -3.65
N GLY A 84 10.54 6.72 -3.95
CA GLY A 84 11.08 7.65 -2.98
C GLY A 84 12.48 8.15 -3.30
N THR A 85 13.10 8.79 -2.32
CA THR A 85 14.46 9.33 -2.46
C THR A 85 15.28 8.99 -1.22
N ALA A 86 16.61 8.87 -1.38
CA ALA A 86 17.49 8.70 -0.22
C ALA A 86 17.32 9.85 0.80
N ASP A 87 17.11 11.07 0.30
CA ASP A 87 16.88 12.26 1.11
C ASP A 87 15.59 12.16 1.95
N LEU A 88 14.49 11.65 1.39
CA LEU A 88 13.23 11.44 2.13
C LEU A 88 13.39 10.41 3.26
N LEU A 89 14.27 9.43 3.08
CA LEU A 89 14.63 8.45 4.09
C LEU A 89 15.69 8.96 5.09
N GLY A 90 16.28 10.13 4.86
CA GLY A 90 17.41 10.63 5.65
C GLY A 90 18.66 9.74 5.54
N MET A 91 18.80 9.05 4.40
CA MET A 91 19.86 8.11 4.08
C MET A 91 20.82 8.71 3.05
N ALA A 92 22.04 8.19 2.96
CA ALA A 92 22.92 8.49 1.84
C ALA A 92 22.65 7.53 0.67
N PRO A 93 22.76 7.98 -0.60
CA PRO A 93 22.71 7.06 -1.74
C PRO A 93 23.74 5.93 -1.59
N GLY A 94 23.31 4.70 -1.86
CA GLY A 94 24.09 3.48 -1.66
C GLY A 94 23.86 2.78 -0.32
N GLU A 95 23.16 3.41 0.63
CA GLU A 95 22.65 2.71 1.81
C GLU A 95 21.44 1.82 1.46
N SER A 96 21.13 0.86 2.32
CA SER A 96 20.06 -0.12 2.06
C SER A 96 18.89 0.01 3.02
N PHE A 97 17.69 -0.15 2.48
CA PHE A 97 16.45 -0.41 3.22
C PHE A 97 15.92 -1.79 2.83
N THR A 98 14.95 -2.30 3.58
CA THR A 98 14.50 -3.68 3.49
C THR A 98 12.99 -3.75 3.55
N MET A 99 12.36 -4.38 2.55
CA MET A 99 10.95 -4.78 2.60
C MET A 99 10.88 -6.17 3.22
N ASN A 100 10.06 -6.33 4.26
CA ASN A 100 9.93 -7.55 5.04
C ASN A 100 8.51 -8.10 4.84
N LEU A 101 8.41 -9.26 4.19
CA LEU A 101 7.16 -10.00 4.04
C LEU A 101 6.88 -10.75 5.34
N ILE A 102 5.75 -10.43 5.97
CA ILE A 102 5.25 -11.12 7.16
C ILE A 102 4.63 -12.45 6.72
N ALA A 103 4.91 -13.52 7.48
CA ALA A 103 4.41 -14.85 7.15
C ALA A 103 2.88 -14.94 7.23
N GLY A 104 2.28 -15.58 6.22
CA GLY A 104 0.86 -15.86 6.09
C GLY A 104 0.25 -15.14 4.89
N VAL A 105 -0.58 -15.87 4.14
CA VAL A 105 -1.49 -15.30 3.15
C VAL A 105 -2.88 -15.22 3.78
N ARG A 106 -3.59 -14.11 3.62
CA ARG A 106 -5.02 -14.05 3.95
C ARG A 106 -5.84 -14.02 2.67
N ALA A 107 -7.03 -14.59 2.71
CA ALA A 107 -7.99 -14.53 1.60
C ALA A 107 -9.35 -14.09 2.12
N TRP A 108 -10.08 -13.36 1.29
CA TRP A 108 -11.45 -12.96 1.57
C TRP A 108 -12.37 -14.17 1.65
N ASP A 109 -13.10 -14.30 2.76
CA ASP A 109 -14.05 -15.41 2.99
C ASP A 109 -15.53 -15.02 2.86
N GLY A 110 -15.79 -13.79 2.39
CA GLY A 110 -17.13 -13.19 2.32
C GLY A 110 -17.49 -12.33 3.53
N SER A 111 -16.68 -12.32 4.58
CA SER A 111 -16.91 -11.52 5.80
C SER A 111 -15.66 -10.81 6.34
N GLY A 112 -14.48 -11.26 5.92
CA GLY A 112 -13.19 -10.70 6.29
C GLY A 112 -12.04 -11.44 5.62
N PHE A 113 -10.83 -10.96 5.89
CA PHE A 113 -9.60 -11.66 5.49
C PHE A 113 -9.18 -12.69 6.55
N SER A 114 -9.26 -13.96 6.18
CA SER A 114 -8.91 -15.11 7.02
C SER A 114 -7.67 -15.84 6.46
N ASN A 115 -6.96 -16.59 7.30
CA ASN A 115 -5.76 -17.32 6.85
C ASN A 115 -6.07 -18.26 5.68
N SER A 116 -5.27 -18.18 4.63
CA SER A 116 -5.39 -18.95 3.41
C SER A 116 -4.26 -19.99 3.30
N ALA A 117 -4.49 -21.02 2.49
CA ALA A 117 -3.47 -22.00 2.10
C ALA A 117 -2.86 -21.68 0.72
N ALA A 118 -3.24 -20.56 0.09
CA ALA A 118 -2.62 -20.10 -1.15
C ALA A 118 -1.12 -19.80 -0.94
N SER A 119 -0.32 -20.03 -1.98
CA SER A 119 1.09 -19.63 -2.01
C SER A 119 1.20 -18.29 -2.72
N MET A 120 1.89 -17.35 -2.08
CA MET A 120 2.21 -16.05 -2.66
C MET A 120 3.60 -15.63 -2.20
N GLY A 121 4.24 -14.73 -2.94
CA GLY A 121 5.55 -14.21 -2.57
C GLY A 121 5.89 -12.93 -3.31
N MET A 122 7.13 -12.47 -3.08
CA MET A 122 7.72 -11.38 -3.84
C MET A 122 9.13 -11.74 -4.28
N SER A 123 9.56 -11.16 -5.40
CA SER A 123 10.91 -11.30 -5.92
C SER A 123 11.45 -9.96 -6.42
N PHE A 124 12.78 -9.82 -6.38
CA PHE A 124 13.47 -8.69 -7.00
C PHE A 124 14.88 -9.11 -7.37
N GLY A 125 15.19 -9.08 -8.67
CA GLY A 125 16.44 -9.63 -9.19
C GLY A 125 16.62 -11.10 -8.78
N PRO A 126 17.75 -11.49 -8.16
CA PRO A 126 17.98 -12.87 -7.71
C PRO A 126 17.33 -13.21 -6.37
N ALA A 127 16.76 -12.23 -5.65
CA ALA A 127 16.15 -12.45 -4.34
C ALA A 127 14.68 -12.82 -4.50
N SER A 128 14.21 -13.76 -3.67
CA SER A 128 12.80 -14.16 -3.63
C SER A 128 12.46 -14.65 -2.23
N VAL A 129 11.25 -14.31 -1.78
CA VAL A 129 10.69 -14.73 -0.49
C VAL A 129 9.25 -15.20 -0.69
N ASP A 130 8.83 -16.13 0.16
CA ASP A 130 7.49 -16.75 0.10
C ASP A 130 6.75 -16.52 1.41
N ALA A 131 5.45 -16.25 1.30
CA ALA A 131 4.59 -15.90 2.42
C ALA A 131 4.36 -17.08 3.38
N ALA A 132 4.61 -18.34 3.00
CA ALA A 132 4.49 -19.46 3.95
C ALA A 132 5.50 -19.36 5.10
N LEU A 133 6.68 -18.78 4.85
CA LEU A 133 7.72 -18.55 5.86
C LEU A 133 7.94 -17.07 6.18
N GLY A 134 7.50 -16.17 5.30
CA GLY A 134 7.93 -14.78 5.31
C GLY A 134 9.39 -14.63 4.90
N GLY A 135 9.91 -13.42 5.02
CA GLY A 135 11.31 -13.13 4.68
C GLY A 135 11.52 -11.65 4.41
N SER A 136 12.65 -11.31 3.82
CA SER A 136 12.92 -9.94 3.42
C SER A 136 13.80 -9.83 2.18
N ILE A 137 13.63 -8.72 1.47
CA ILE A 137 14.46 -8.31 0.34
C ILE A 137 15.03 -6.93 0.67
N ALA A 138 16.34 -6.78 0.48
CA ALA A 138 17.04 -5.52 0.66
C ALA A 138 17.17 -4.79 -0.68
N PHE A 139 16.93 -3.49 -0.65
CA PHE A 139 17.04 -2.58 -1.78
C PHE A 139 18.12 -1.55 -1.49
N THR A 140 18.66 -0.95 -2.55
CA THR A 140 19.61 0.16 -2.43
C THR A 140 18.87 1.47 -2.66
N ALA A 141 18.95 2.40 -1.71
CA ALA A 141 18.45 3.75 -1.92
C ALA A 141 19.39 4.48 -2.89
N THR A 142 18.86 4.92 -4.03
CA THR A 142 19.53 5.85 -4.95
C THR A 142 19.12 7.28 -4.63
N GLU A 143 19.65 8.28 -5.38
CA GLU A 143 19.22 9.67 -5.21
C GLU A 143 17.69 9.76 -5.30
N ASP A 144 17.15 9.20 -6.38
CA ASP A 144 15.73 8.90 -6.56
C ASP A 144 15.60 7.41 -6.93
N PHE A 145 14.65 6.70 -6.34
CA PHE A 145 14.39 5.30 -6.64
C PHE A 145 12.92 5.07 -6.99
N ASP A 146 12.76 4.21 -7.98
CA ASP A 146 11.50 3.70 -8.50
C ASP A 146 11.76 2.21 -8.79
N LEU A 147 11.15 1.36 -7.97
CA LEU A 147 11.51 -0.05 -7.86
C LEU A 147 10.26 -0.90 -8.00
N HIS A 148 10.27 -1.82 -8.96
CA HIS A 148 9.17 -2.73 -9.22
C HIS A 148 9.54 -4.16 -8.77
N PRO A 149 9.32 -4.52 -7.49
CA PRO A 149 9.35 -5.92 -7.08
C PRO A 149 8.20 -6.68 -7.74
N GLU A 150 8.48 -7.91 -8.15
CA GLU A 150 7.45 -8.79 -8.71
C GLU A 150 6.74 -9.52 -7.58
N TYR A 151 5.42 -9.35 -7.48
CA TYR A 151 4.53 -10.16 -6.65
C TYR A 151 3.96 -11.31 -7.47
N PHE A 152 3.80 -12.47 -6.84
CA PHE A 152 3.28 -13.65 -7.54
C PHE A 152 2.36 -14.48 -6.66
N ILE A 153 1.45 -15.20 -7.31
CA ILE A 153 0.55 -16.18 -6.71
C ILE A 153 0.69 -17.53 -7.41
N ASP A 154 0.43 -18.64 -6.69
CA ASP A 154 0.40 -19.95 -7.32
C ASP A 154 -0.68 -20.03 -8.41
N SER A 155 -0.31 -20.59 -9.57
CA SER A 155 -1.22 -20.73 -10.72
C SER A 155 -2.45 -21.61 -10.46
N GLY A 156 -2.47 -22.38 -9.36
CA GLY A 156 -3.61 -23.16 -8.89
C GLY A 156 -4.46 -22.45 -7.84
N ALA A 157 -4.14 -21.21 -7.47
CA ALA A 157 -4.94 -20.42 -6.55
C ALA A 157 -6.36 -20.21 -7.10
N ALA A 158 -7.33 -20.22 -6.19
CA ALA A 158 -8.72 -19.95 -6.56
C ALA A 158 -8.89 -18.49 -6.98
N THR A 159 -9.94 -18.23 -7.74
CA THR A 159 -10.40 -16.85 -7.93
C THR A 159 -10.74 -16.22 -6.58
N GLY A 160 -10.23 -15.03 -6.29
CA GLY A 160 -10.46 -14.38 -5.00
C GLY A 160 -9.64 -13.12 -4.76
N SER A 161 -9.93 -12.47 -3.63
CA SER A 161 -9.14 -11.37 -3.08
C SER A 161 -8.19 -11.92 -2.00
N TYR A 162 -6.91 -11.58 -2.12
CA TYR A 162 -5.82 -12.07 -1.27
C TYR A 162 -5.10 -10.90 -0.61
N LEU A 163 -4.51 -11.10 0.56
CA LEU A 163 -3.84 -10.04 1.31
C LEU A 163 -2.50 -10.53 1.85
N LEU A 164 -1.47 -9.73 1.57
CA LEU A 164 -0.14 -9.84 2.17
C LEU A 164 0.13 -8.68 3.11
N GLU A 165 0.94 -8.94 4.13
CA GLU A 165 1.35 -7.95 5.13
C GLU A 165 2.86 -7.75 5.05
N PHE A 166 3.30 -6.49 5.04
CA PHE A 166 4.71 -6.13 4.98
C PHE A 166 5.08 -5.10 6.04
N THR A 167 6.39 -4.99 6.31
CA THR A 167 6.97 -3.84 7.01
C THR A 167 8.26 -3.43 6.31
N PHE A 168 8.69 -2.19 6.49
CA PHE A 168 9.96 -1.70 6.00
C PHE A 168 10.93 -1.48 7.17
N SER A 169 12.20 -1.83 7.00
CA SER A 169 13.27 -1.51 7.96
C SER A 169 14.52 -0.95 7.29
N ALA A 170 15.26 -0.09 7.99
CA ALA A 170 16.51 0.49 7.54
C ALA A 170 17.41 0.75 8.75
N SER A 171 18.73 0.71 8.54
CA SER A 171 19.68 0.98 9.63
C SER A 171 19.50 2.41 10.17
N GLY A 172 19.40 2.57 11.48
CA GLY A 172 19.25 3.88 12.11
C GLY A 172 17.81 4.40 12.18
N LEU A 173 16.84 3.69 11.60
CA LEU A 173 15.42 3.97 11.72
C LEU A 173 14.71 2.82 12.46
N ALA A 174 13.65 3.14 13.20
CA ALA A 174 12.72 2.13 13.65
C ALA A 174 11.92 1.58 12.45
N THR A 175 11.61 0.28 12.48
CA THR A 175 10.77 -0.40 11.49
C THR A 175 9.40 0.29 11.36
N SER A 176 8.86 0.32 10.15
CA SER A 176 7.53 0.86 9.88
C SER A 176 6.43 0.08 10.62
N GLU A 177 5.25 0.71 10.72
CA GLU A 177 4.03 -0.06 10.96
C GLU A 177 3.77 -1.05 9.81
N SER A 178 2.90 -2.03 10.06
CA SER A 178 2.43 -2.93 9.00
C SER A 178 1.74 -2.16 7.90
N ILE A 179 2.03 -2.57 6.67
CA ILE A 179 1.36 -2.16 5.45
C ILE A 179 0.78 -3.40 4.78
N TYR A 180 -0.25 -3.21 3.98
CA TYR A 180 -1.03 -4.29 3.40
C TYR A 180 -1.21 -4.05 1.91
N ILE A 181 -1.08 -5.12 1.14
CA ILE A 181 -1.43 -5.12 -0.29
C ILE A 181 -2.54 -6.14 -0.47
N VAL A 182 -3.65 -5.71 -1.08
CA VAL A 182 -4.79 -6.55 -1.43
C VAL A 182 -4.70 -6.87 -2.91
N PHE A 183 -4.68 -8.15 -3.26
CA PHE A 183 -4.49 -8.62 -4.62
C PHE A 183 -5.79 -9.22 -5.17
N ASN A 184 -6.23 -8.73 -6.31
CA ASN A 184 -7.30 -9.34 -7.08
C ASN A 184 -6.72 -10.50 -7.92
N ASN A 185 -7.23 -11.72 -7.73
CA ASN A 185 -6.94 -12.86 -8.59
C ASN A 185 -8.21 -13.27 -9.36
N GLY A 186 -8.59 -12.46 -10.36
CA GLY A 186 -9.72 -12.74 -11.26
C GLY A 186 -11.11 -12.66 -10.64
N MET A 187 -11.25 -11.99 -9.49
CA MET A 187 -12.54 -11.58 -8.92
C MET A 187 -13.09 -10.38 -9.73
N ASP A 188 -14.41 -10.23 -9.74
CA ASP A 188 -15.08 -9.06 -10.31
C ASP A 188 -14.65 -7.78 -9.58
N ASP A 189 -14.35 -6.71 -10.32
CA ASP A 189 -13.71 -5.51 -9.76
C ASP A 189 -14.61 -4.81 -8.72
N GLU A 190 -15.92 -4.69 -8.97
CA GLU A 190 -16.86 -4.12 -7.98
C GLU A 190 -16.86 -4.92 -6.67
N LEU A 191 -16.76 -6.26 -6.74
CA LEU A 191 -16.63 -7.09 -5.55
C LEU A 191 -15.26 -7.02 -4.90
N PHE A 192 -14.20 -6.80 -5.69
CA PHE A 192 -12.85 -6.64 -5.19
C PHE A 192 -12.73 -5.35 -4.37
N GLU A 193 -13.27 -4.24 -4.86
CA GLU A 193 -13.32 -2.94 -4.17
C GLU A 193 -14.01 -3.05 -2.80
N GLU A 194 -15.13 -3.79 -2.71
CA GLU A 194 -15.78 -4.06 -1.42
C GLU A 194 -14.82 -4.74 -0.40
N THR A 195 -13.86 -5.54 -0.86
CA THR A 195 -12.85 -6.15 0.01
C THR A 195 -11.76 -5.18 0.43
N VAL A 196 -11.36 -4.25 -0.45
CA VAL A 196 -10.37 -3.20 -0.16
C VAL A 196 -10.94 -2.23 0.86
N GLU A 197 -12.17 -1.73 0.64
CA GLU A 197 -12.88 -0.87 1.59
C GLU A 197 -13.01 -1.54 2.97
N TRP A 198 -13.30 -2.85 3.00
CA TRP A 198 -13.35 -3.59 4.25
C TRP A 198 -11.98 -3.65 4.93
N ALA A 199 -10.91 -3.90 4.18
CA ALA A 199 -9.54 -3.95 4.71
C ALA A 199 -9.13 -2.59 5.28
N GLU A 200 -9.46 -1.49 4.60
CA GLU A 200 -9.19 -0.13 5.06
C GLU A 200 -9.89 0.13 6.40
N ALA A 201 -11.17 -0.25 6.49
CA ALA A 201 -11.98 0.00 7.68
C ALA A 201 -11.64 -0.89 8.89
N ASN A 202 -11.08 -2.09 8.67
CA ASN A 202 -10.94 -3.12 9.72
C ASN A 202 -9.51 -3.59 10.00
N ILE A 203 -8.59 -3.50 9.02
CA ILE A 203 -7.22 -4.00 9.14
C ILE A 203 -6.26 -2.85 9.44
N VAL A 204 -6.32 -1.77 8.65
CA VAL A 204 -5.43 -0.63 8.83
C VAL A 204 -5.80 0.09 10.12
N PRO A 205 -4.93 0.12 11.15
CA PRO A 205 -5.25 0.82 12.40
C PRO A 205 -5.27 2.32 12.13
N VAL A 206 -6.43 2.88 11.81
CA VAL A 206 -6.61 4.33 11.70
C VAL A 206 -6.23 4.98 13.02
N GLN A 207 -5.04 5.57 13.09
CA GLN A 207 -4.67 6.48 14.18
C GLN A 207 -5.52 7.76 14.00
N GLY A 208 -6.79 7.71 14.38
CA GLY A 208 -7.67 8.88 14.48
C GLY A 208 -9.05 8.82 13.81
N ALA A 209 -9.43 7.80 13.05
CA ALA A 209 -10.71 7.81 12.31
C ALA A 209 -11.94 7.38 13.13
N TRP A 210 -12.01 7.75 14.42
CA TRP A 210 -13.24 7.63 15.21
C TRP A 210 -14.31 8.69 14.87
N LEU A 211 -14.23 9.40 13.72
CA LEU A 211 -15.05 10.58 13.48
C LEU A 211 -16.07 10.56 12.34
N LEU A 212 -16.26 9.48 11.56
CA LEU A 212 -17.21 9.54 10.43
C LEU A 212 -18.27 8.44 10.32
N LEU A 213 -18.54 7.66 11.38
CA LEU A 213 -19.70 6.75 11.41
C LEU A 213 -20.92 7.29 12.19
N GLY A 214 -21.02 8.60 12.38
CA GLY A 214 -22.14 9.24 13.12
C GLY A 214 -23.13 10.07 12.29
N GLY A 215 -22.94 10.24 10.98
CA GLY A 215 -23.52 11.38 10.26
C GLY A 215 -24.73 11.15 9.35
N LEU A 216 -24.99 9.93 8.86
CA LEU A 216 -25.97 9.70 7.79
C LEU A 216 -27.00 8.64 8.18
N GLY A 217 -27.80 8.95 9.18
CA GLY A 217 -28.86 8.03 9.57
C GLY A 217 -29.88 8.61 10.52
N LEU A 218 -30.50 9.75 10.21
CA LEU A 218 -31.75 10.20 10.86
C LEU A 218 -32.44 11.34 10.08
N ARG A 219 -32.78 11.13 8.80
CA ARG A 219 -33.78 11.99 8.14
C ARG A 219 -35.19 11.51 8.51
N ARG A 220 -35.62 11.97 9.69
CA ARG A 220 -36.97 11.79 10.26
C ARG A 220 -38.03 12.28 9.28
N ARG A 221 -38.74 11.33 8.67
CA ARG A 221 -39.91 11.57 7.79
C ARG A 221 -41.09 12.10 8.61
N ASN A 222 -41.18 13.42 8.81
CA ASN A 222 -42.42 14.06 9.25
C ASN A 222 -43.31 14.30 8.03
N ARG A 223 -44.19 13.34 7.72
CA ARG A 223 -45.42 13.61 6.97
C ARG A 223 -46.44 14.17 7.96
N ARG A 224 -46.83 15.43 7.79
CA ARG A 224 -48.04 16.00 8.36
C ARG A 224 -49.06 16.19 7.24
N GLY A 225 -50.23 15.58 7.41
CA GLY A 225 -51.48 16.15 6.92
C GLY A 225 -51.98 17.24 7.86
#